data_AF-A0A2V8VLT0-F1
#
_entry.id   AF-A0A2V8VLT0-F1
#
_cell.length_a   1.000
_cell.length_b   1.000
_cell.length_c   1.000
_cell.angle_alpha   90.00
_cell.angle_beta   90.00
_cell.angle_gamma   90.00
#
_symmetry.space_group_name_H-M   'P 1'
#
loop_
_entity.id
_entity.type
_entity.pdbx_description
1 polymer ?
#
loop_
_entity_poly.entity_id
_entity_poly.type
_entity_poly.pdbx_seq_one_letter_code
_entity_poly.pdbx_strand_id
1 'polypeptide(L)'
;MLFGEGHDLLSEPLSDTQKNSLEWRTRFDDFPRQIDESKPGVGEPEYRYFYRKATILTALLGAALPGADRERVVSRFARFPGSSNFQGESILGWFAQVERTGTAVKELSSAQQYAKFLSLLKQSGDPVLAVYALRIQTLPSN
;
A
#
# COMPACT_ATOMS: atom_id res chain seq x y z
N MET A 1 -25.62 -8.16 -35.65
CA MET A 1 -25.03 -7.32 -34.59
C MET A 1 -24.11 -8.22 -33.78
N LEU A 2 -22.83 -7.89 -33.73
CA LEU A 2 -21.78 -8.73 -33.13
C LEU A 2 -21.89 -8.72 -31.61
N PHE A 3 -21.80 -9.91 -31.03
CA PHE A 3 -21.70 -10.17 -29.60
C PHE A 3 -20.42 -9.52 -29.03
N GLY A 4 -20.55 -8.76 -27.94
CA GLY A 4 -19.43 -8.36 -27.09
C GLY A 4 -19.51 -9.16 -25.81
N GLU A 5 -18.77 -10.26 -25.78
CA GLU A 5 -18.72 -11.26 -24.72
C GLU A 5 -18.39 -10.66 -23.35
N GLY A 6 -18.86 -11.37 -22.32
CA GLY A 6 -18.75 -11.00 -20.92
C GLY A 6 -17.36 -10.54 -20.53
N HIS A 7 -17.31 -9.40 -19.85
CA HIS A 7 -16.13 -8.91 -19.18
C HIS A 7 -15.76 -9.91 -18.09
N ASP A 8 -14.82 -10.80 -18.43
CA ASP A 8 -14.22 -11.78 -17.52
C ASP A 8 -13.32 -11.01 -16.53
N LEU A 9 -13.96 -10.32 -15.58
CA LEU A 9 -13.30 -9.56 -14.51
C LEU A 9 -12.67 -10.47 -13.44
N LEU A 10 -12.62 -11.77 -13.68
CA LEU A 10 -11.95 -12.79 -12.88
C LEU A 10 -10.84 -13.48 -13.70
N SER A 11 -10.11 -12.70 -14.50
CA SER A 11 -8.87 -13.20 -15.11
C SER A 11 -7.95 -13.66 -13.97
N GLU A 12 -7.47 -14.91 -14.03
CA GLU A 12 -6.56 -15.47 -13.03
C GLU A 12 -5.40 -14.50 -12.74
N PRO A 13 -4.92 -14.41 -11.48
CA PRO A 13 -3.77 -13.59 -11.14
C PRO A 13 -2.61 -13.89 -12.10
N LEU A 14 -2.03 -12.84 -12.70
CA LEU A 14 -0.91 -13.01 -13.62
C LEU A 14 0.21 -13.84 -12.98
N SER A 15 0.71 -14.82 -13.72
CA SER A 15 1.88 -15.61 -13.34
C SER A 15 3.13 -14.73 -13.24
N ASP A 16 4.14 -15.20 -12.50
CA ASP A 16 5.41 -14.49 -12.37
C ASP A 16 6.11 -14.29 -13.72
N THR A 17 5.96 -15.22 -14.66
CA THR A 17 6.48 -15.09 -16.03
C THR A 17 5.81 -13.92 -16.76
N GLN A 18 4.49 -13.77 -16.66
CA GLN A 18 3.77 -12.64 -17.26
C GLN A 18 4.16 -11.31 -16.61
N LYS A 19 4.39 -11.31 -15.29
CA LYS A 19 4.88 -10.13 -14.55
C LYS A 19 6.33 -9.78 -14.86
N ASN A 20 7.10 -10.68 -15.49
CA ASN A 20 8.44 -10.39 -15.99
C ASN A 20 8.47 -9.91 -17.45
N SER A 21 7.32 -9.83 -18.12
CA SER A 21 7.25 -9.25 -19.46
C SER A 21 7.65 -7.77 -19.47
N LEU A 22 8.28 -7.31 -20.54
CA LEU A 22 8.72 -5.91 -20.69
C LEU A 22 7.57 -4.92 -20.51
N GLU A 23 6.39 -5.25 -21.05
CA GLU A 23 5.20 -4.43 -20.92
C GLU A 23 4.76 -4.29 -19.46
N TRP A 24 4.69 -5.41 -18.73
CA TRP A 24 4.32 -5.37 -17.32
C TRP A 24 5.33 -4.61 -16.49
N ARG A 25 6.64 -4.85 -16.67
CA ARG A 25 7.70 -4.14 -15.95
C ARG A 25 7.62 -2.64 -16.17
N THR A 26 7.40 -2.22 -17.42
CA THR A 26 7.23 -0.80 -17.79
C THR A 26 6.03 -0.18 -17.07
N ARG A 27 4.86 -0.83 -17.13
CA ARG A 27 3.64 -0.32 -16.45
C ARG A 27 3.79 -0.33 -14.93
N PHE A 28 4.39 -1.38 -14.36
CA PHE A 28 4.60 -1.52 -12.93
C PHE A 28 5.62 -0.51 -12.39
N ASP A 29 6.63 -0.13 -13.17
CA ASP A 29 7.58 0.90 -12.75
C ASP A 29 7.00 2.32 -12.89
N ASP A 30 6.13 2.57 -13.88
CA ASP A 30 5.49 3.88 -14.06
C ASP A 30 4.33 4.14 -13.10
N PHE A 31 3.54 3.13 -12.77
CA PHE A 31 2.35 3.29 -11.93
C PHE A 31 2.63 3.85 -10.52
N PRO A 32 3.69 3.43 -9.78
CA PRO A 32 4.07 4.04 -8.51
C PRO A 32 4.34 5.54 -8.62
N ARG A 33 4.92 6.00 -9.73
CA ARG A 33 5.17 7.42 -9.97
C ARG A 33 3.85 8.19 -10.08
N GLN A 34 2.85 7.64 -10.77
CA GLN A 34 1.52 8.24 -10.86
C GLN A 34 0.82 8.31 -9.49
N ILE A 35 1.02 7.31 -8.62
CA ILE A 35 0.51 7.34 -7.24
C ILE A 35 1.17 8.46 -6.44
N ASP A 36 2.49 8.60 -6.55
CA ASP A 36 3.27 9.62 -5.85
C ASP A 36 2.86 11.03 -6.31
N GLU A 37 2.64 11.22 -7.61
CA GLU A 37 2.18 12.48 -8.23
C GLU A 37 0.69 12.78 -7.95
N SER A 38 -0.09 11.80 -7.52
CA SER A 38 -1.53 11.99 -7.28
C SER A 38 -1.79 12.97 -6.14
N LYS A 39 -2.65 13.96 -6.43
CA LYS A 39 -3.09 15.00 -5.49
C LYS A 39 -4.57 14.81 -5.14
N PRO A 40 -5.04 15.34 -4.00
CA PRO A 40 -6.46 15.45 -3.73
C PRO A 40 -7.14 16.29 -4.83
N GLY A 41 -8.34 15.89 -5.22
CA GLY A 41 -9.20 16.67 -6.09
C GLY A 41 -9.63 17.98 -5.43
N VAL A 42 -10.01 18.97 -6.23
CA VAL A 42 -10.56 20.24 -5.71
C VAL A 42 -11.83 19.95 -4.91
N GLY A 43 -11.83 20.30 -3.63
CA GLY A 43 -12.94 20.02 -2.71
C GLY A 43 -13.11 18.54 -2.32
N GLU A 44 -12.13 17.68 -2.65
CA GLU A 44 -12.12 16.30 -2.18
C GLU A 44 -11.82 16.28 -0.67
N PRO A 45 -12.66 15.64 0.17
CA PRO A 45 -12.35 15.44 1.58
C PRO A 45 -11.07 14.61 1.76
N GLU A 46 -10.25 14.92 2.78
CA GLU A 46 -8.95 14.26 2.98
C GLU A 46 -9.10 12.74 3.12
N TYR A 47 -10.15 12.27 3.80
CA TYR A 47 -10.40 10.84 3.95
C TYR A 47 -10.56 10.11 2.61
N ARG A 48 -11.15 10.73 1.59
CA ARG A 48 -11.35 10.11 0.27
C ARG A 48 -10.03 9.97 -0.45
N TYR A 49 -9.23 11.03 -0.46
CA TYR A 49 -7.87 10.99 -1.01
C TYR A 49 -7.04 9.92 -0.29
N PHE A 50 -7.11 9.89 1.04
CA PHE A 50 -6.38 8.95 1.87
C PHE A 50 -6.72 7.49 1.55
N TYR A 51 -8.01 7.15 1.59
CA TYR A 51 -8.48 5.79 1.31
C TYR A 51 -8.20 5.36 -0.12
N ARG A 52 -8.35 6.26 -1.10
CA ARG A 52 -8.02 5.98 -2.50
C ARG A 52 -6.55 5.60 -2.65
N LYS A 53 -5.64 6.43 -2.14
CA LYS A 53 -4.20 6.19 -2.25
C LYS A 53 -3.74 4.96 -1.46
N ALA A 54 -4.26 4.75 -0.24
CA ALA A 54 -3.99 3.56 0.56
C ALA A 54 -4.49 2.26 -0.12
N THR A 55 -5.68 2.29 -0.71
CA THR A 55 -6.25 1.16 -1.47
C THR A 55 -5.38 0.82 -2.68
N ILE A 56 -4.96 1.82 -3.46
CA ILE A 56 -4.12 1.59 -4.65
C ILE A 56 -2.75 1.00 -4.25
N LEU A 57 -2.11 1.52 -3.19
CA LEU A 57 -0.84 0.97 -2.70
C LEU A 57 -0.98 -0.47 -2.19
N THR A 58 -2.11 -0.79 -1.54
CA THR A 58 -2.40 -2.17 -1.09
C THR A 58 -2.60 -3.11 -2.27
N ALA A 59 -3.34 -2.68 -3.30
CA ALA A 59 -3.53 -3.46 -4.52
C ALA A 59 -2.19 -3.69 -5.26
N LEU A 60 -1.35 -2.65 -5.33
CA LEU A 60 -0.03 -2.73 -5.94
C LEU A 60 0.90 -3.69 -5.20
N LEU A 61 0.78 -3.77 -3.87
CA LEU A 61 1.54 -4.74 -3.06
C LEU A 61 1.17 -6.19 -3.42
N GLY A 62 -0.12 -6.47 -3.61
CA GLY A 62 -0.59 -7.79 -4.06
C GLY A 62 -0.18 -8.12 -5.50
N ALA A 63 -0.08 -7.11 -6.37
CA ALA A 63 0.37 -7.28 -7.74
C ALA A 63 1.89 -7.49 -7.86
N ALA A 64 2.68 -6.88 -6.97
CA ALA A 64 4.14 -6.89 -7.01
C ALA A 64 4.75 -8.30 -6.87
N LEU A 65 5.80 -8.55 -7.65
CA LEU A 65 6.64 -9.74 -7.49
C LEU A 65 7.34 -9.72 -6.12
N PRO A 66 7.54 -10.89 -5.47
CA PRO A 66 8.34 -10.98 -4.25
C PRO A 66 9.72 -10.31 -4.41
N GLY A 67 10.25 -9.77 -3.30
CA GLY A 67 11.56 -9.10 -3.28
C GLY A 67 11.47 -7.58 -3.51
N ALA A 68 12.32 -7.05 -4.39
CA ALA A 68 12.56 -5.61 -4.54
C ALA A 68 11.30 -4.80 -4.90
N ASP A 69 10.38 -5.38 -5.68
CA ASP A 69 9.14 -4.70 -6.07
C ASP A 69 8.21 -4.49 -4.87
N ARG A 70 7.96 -5.55 -4.09
CA ARG A 70 7.20 -5.44 -2.84
C ARG A 70 7.88 -4.47 -1.87
N GLU A 71 9.20 -4.52 -1.74
CA GLU A 71 9.94 -3.60 -0.86
C GLU A 71 9.76 -2.13 -1.27
N ARG A 72 9.76 -1.85 -2.59
CA ARG A 72 9.48 -0.52 -3.13
C ARG A 72 8.07 -0.04 -2.79
N VAL A 73 7.07 -0.92 -2.84
CA VAL A 73 5.68 -0.59 -2.47
C VAL A 73 5.54 -0.38 -0.96
N VAL A 74 6.11 -1.27 -0.15
CA VAL A 74 6.11 -1.18 1.32
C VAL A 74 6.73 0.14 1.80
N SER A 75 7.86 0.53 1.20
CA SER A 75 8.54 1.78 1.58
C SER A 75 7.72 3.02 1.25
N ARG A 76 6.95 3.02 0.15
CA ARG A 76 6.01 4.10 -0.18
C ARG A 76 4.86 4.14 0.82
N PHE A 77 4.29 2.98 1.12
CA PHE A 77 3.21 2.91 2.08
C PHE A 77 3.62 3.37 3.48
N ALA A 78 4.83 3.04 3.96
CA ALA A 78 5.27 3.49 5.28
C ALA A 78 5.42 5.02 5.42
N ARG A 79 5.64 5.73 4.31
CA ARG A 79 5.80 7.20 4.30
C ARG A 79 4.49 7.94 4.14
N PHE A 80 3.53 7.33 3.44
CA PHE A 80 2.28 7.99 3.06
C PHE A 80 1.38 8.40 4.25
N PRO A 81 1.17 7.57 5.30
CA PRO A 81 0.32 7.94 6.43
C PRO A 81 0.71 9.24 7.12
N GLY A 82 2.01 9.48 7.27
CA GLY A 82 2.56 10.70 7.89
C GLY A 82 2.49 11.93 6.98
N SER A 83 2.19 11.77 5.69
CA SER A 83 2.07 12.90 4.75
C SER A 83 0.64 13.40 4.56
N SER A 84 -0.35 12.76 5.19
CA SER A 84 -1.76 13.16 5.10
C SER A 84 -2.15 14.09 6.25
N ASN A 85 -3.26 14.82 6.08
CA ASN A 85 -3.92 15.55 7.17
C ASN A 85 -5.15 14.81 7.72
N PHE A 86 -5.47 13.62 7.22
CA PHE A 86 -6.68 12.89 7.56
C PHE A 86 -6.80 12.57 9.06
N GLN A 87 -5.69 12.38 9.77
CA GLN A 87 -5.66 12.24 11.22
C GLN A 87 -6.27 13.43 11.98
N GLY A 88 -6.25 14.64 11.38
CA GLY A 88 -6.91 15.82 11.92
C GLY A 88 -8.44 15.81 11.76
N GLU A 89 -8.97 15.10 10.74
CA GLU A 89 -10.40 14.88 10.57
C GLU A 89 -10.90 13.68 11.39
N SER A 90 -10.17 12.57 11.35
CA SER A 90 -10.50 11.33 12.07
C SER A 90 -9.28 10.47 12.34
N ILE A 91 -8.74 10.57 13.55
CA ILE A 91 -7.61 9.74 14.00
C ILE A 91 -7.93 8.24 13.94
N LEU A 92 -9.17 7.85 14.28
CA LEU A 92 -9.59 6.45 14.26
C LEU A 92 -9.71 5.91 12.82
N GLY A 93 -10.30 6.69 11.90
CA GLY A 93 -10.42 6.29 10.50
C GLY A 93 -9.06 6.18 9.82
N TRP A 94 -8.18 7.15 10.08
CA TRP A 94 -6.80 7.13 9.61
C TRP A 94 -6.05 5.91 10.14
N PHE A 95 -6.08 5.69 11.46
CA PHE A 95 -5.35 4.57 12.08
C PHE A 95 -5.89 3.21 11.63
N ALA A 96 -7.22 3.03 11.54
CA ALA A 96 -7.82 1.79 11.06
C ALA A 96 -7.39 1.44 9.63
N GLN A 97 -7.10 2.43 8.79
CA GLN A 97 -6.56 2.19 7.46
C GLN A 97 -5.06 1.86 7.49
N VAL A 98 -4.28 2.52 8.36
CA VAL A 98 -2.87 2.17 8.59
C VAL A 98 -2.75 0.72 9.05
N GLU A 99 -3.57 0.30 10.00
CA GLU A 99 -3.59 -1.07 10.52
C GLU A 99 -3.97 -2.08 9.43
N ARG A 100 -5.05 -1.82 8.67
CA ARG A 100 -5.46 -2.69 7.56
C ARG A 100 -4.34 -2.93 6.56
N THR A 101 -3.60 -1.89 6.18
CA THR A 101 -2.47 -2.09 5.27
C THR A 101 -1.27 -2.71 5.98
N GLY A 102 -1.04 -2.43 7.27
CA GLY A 102 -0.03 -3.14 8.07
C GLY A 102 -0.25 -4.66 8.07
N THR A 103 -1.51 -5.10 8.17
CA THR A 103 -1.91 -6.51 8.01
C THR A 103 -1.59 -7.03 6.61
N ALA A 104 -1.95 -6.28 5.56
CA ALA A 104 -1.61 -6.68 4.19
C ALA A 104 -0.09 -6.80 3.96
N VAL A 105 0.72 -5.91 4.53
CA VAL A 105 2.19 -6.02 4.47
C VAL A 105 2.67 -7.28 5.18
N LYS A 106 2.13 -7.57 6.37
CA LYS A 106 2.46 -8.79 7.12
C LYS A 106 2.14 -10.07 6.36
N GLU A 107 1.00 -10.12 5.68
CA GLU A 107 0.51 -11.30 4.97
C GLU A 107 1.20 -11.51 3.61
N LEU A 108 1.48 -10.43 2.88
CA LEU A 108 1.97 -10.48 1.51
C LEU A 108 3.50 -10.35 1.39
N SER A 109 4.20 -9.96 2.45
CA SER A 109 5.64 -9.68 2.42
C SER A 109 6.43 -10.65 3.30
N SER A 110 7.75 -10.66 3.16
CA SER A 110 8.60 -11.43 4.07
C SER A 110 8.62 -10.81 5.48
N ALA A 111 8.98 -11.61 6.49
CA ALA A 111 9.16 -11.11 7.86
C ALA A 111 10.15 -9.93 7.94
N GLN A 112 11.22 -9.96 7.14
CA GLN A 112 12.20 -8.87 7.06
C GLN A 112 11.58 -7.60 6.47
N GLN A 113 10.75 -7.71 5.43
CA GLN A 113 10.05 -6.58 4.84
C GLN A 113 9.03 -5.98 5.81
N TYR A 114 8.31 -6.82 6.54
CA TYR A 114 7.39 -6.36 7.59
C TYR A 114 8.13 -5.68 8.75
N ALA A 115 9.26 -6.23 9.19
CA ALA A 115 10.11 -5.56 10.20
C ALA A 115 10.61 -4.20 9.72
N LYS A 116 11.01 -4.09 8.44
CA LYS A 116 11.41 -2.82 7.82
C LYS A 116 10.23 -1.83 7.76
N PHE A 117 9.04 -2.28 7.41
CA PHE A 117 7.81 -1.48 7.45
C PHE A 117 7.58 -0.86 8.82
N LEU A 118 7.61 -1.67 9.89
CA LEU A 118 7.46 -1.19 11.26
C LEU A 118 8.57 -0.21 11.65
N SER A 119 9.82 -0.46 11.24
CA SER A 119 10.92 0.48 11.47
C SER A 119 10.69 1.83 10.80
N LEU A 120 10.14 1.85 9.59
CA LEU A 120 9.82 3.10 8.88
C LEU A 120 8.67 3.85 9.56
N LEU A 121 7.62 3.16 10.00
CA LEU A 121 6.56 3.77 10.79
C LEU A 121 7.10 4.39 12.08
N LYS A 122 8.01 3.70 12.76
CA LYS A 122 8.68 4.20 13.97
C LYS A 122 9.50 5.47 13.72
N GLN A 123 10.08 5.60 12.54
CA GLN A 123 10.93 6.75 12.14
C GLN A 123 10.13 7.88 11.46
N SER A 124 8.82 7.74 11.30
CA SER A 124 7.98 8.69 10.57
C SER A 124 7.84 10.06 11.25
N GLY A 125 8.15 10.16 12.55
CA GLY A 125 7.90 11.35 13.37
C GLY A 125 6.47 11.46 13.88
N ASP A 126 5.55 10.59 13.45
CA ASP A 126 4.20 10.51 13.99
C ASP A 126 4.17 9.65 15.26
N PRO A 127 3.71 10.19 16.41
CA PRO A 127 3.75 9.48 17.68
C PRO A 127 2.82 8.26 17.72
N VAL A 128 1.69 8.28 16.99
CA VAL A 128 0.76 7.14 16.95
C VAL A 128 1.37 5.99 16.15
N LEU A 129 1.98 6.30 14.99
CA LEU A 129 2.70 5.30 14.19
C LEU A 129 3.89 4.71 14.95
N ALA A 130 4.61 5.53 15.70
CA ALA A 130 5.74 5.08 16.50
C ALA A 130 5.32 4.13 17.63
N VAL A 131 4.28 4.48 18.38
CA VAL A 131 3.73 3.62 19.44
C VAL A 131 3.17 2.32 18.86
N TYR A 132 2.45 2.37 17.75
CA TYR A 132 1.97 1.19 17.05
C TYR A 132 3.11 0.25 16.66
N ALA A 133 4.14 0.78 15.98
CA ALA A 133 5.29 0.00 15.55
C ALA A 133 6.02 -0.66 16.74
N LEU A 134 6.25 0.10 17.81
CA LEU A 134 6.85 -0.40 19.04
C LEU A 134 6.03 -1.54 19.65
N ARG A 135 4.71 -1.33 19.81
CA ARG A 135 3.81 -2.34 20.37
C ARG A 135 3.93 -3.66 19.63
N ILE A 136 3.84 -3.64 18.29
CA ILE A 136 3.93 -4.85 17.48
C ILE A 136 5.29 -5.53 17.61
N GLN A 137 6.38 -4.75 17.66
CA GLN A 137 7.74 -5.30 17.81
C GLN A 137 8.02 -5.91 19.19
N THR A 138 7.34 -5.43 20.23
CA THR A 138 7.54 -5.92 21.61
C THR A 138 6.62 -7.05 22.03
N LEU A 139 5.54 -7.29 21.28
CA LEU A 139 4.63 -8.39 21.58
C LEU A 139 5.24 -9.72 21.08
N PRO A 140 5.25 -10.78 21.91
CA PRO A 140 5.67 -12.09 21.45
C PRO A 140 4.75 -12.56 20.31
N SER A 141 5.37 -13.10 19.26
CA SER A 141 4.64 -13.75 18.17
C SER A 141 3.85 -14.93 18.72
N ASN A 142 2.53 -14.80 18.80
CA ASN A 142 1.63 -15.95 19.02
C ASN A 142 1.56 -16.83 17.78
#